data_AF-A0A820A2B2-F1
#
_entry.id   AF-A0A820A2B2-F1
#
_cell.length_a   1.000
_cell.length_b   1.000
_cell.length_c   1.000
_cell.angle_alpha   90.00
_cell.angle_beta   90.00
_cell.angle_gamma   90.00
#
_symmetry.space_group_name_H-M   'P 1'
#
loop_
_entity.id
_entity.type
_entity.pdbx_description
1 polymer ?
#
loop_
_entity_poly.entity_id
_entity_poly.type
_entity_poly.pdbx_seq_one_letter_code
_entity_poly.pdbx_strand_id
1 'polypeptide(L)'
;MFASDTLYQLRVSLQLAESEREGGFSAHISPFVEPPDIGGVLQRIGYNIVTLDLDEIHIDYPSMFELMFDLKGMGENNCSWNRNLTLKRETLLAAQAIYQNMYGNKDGSIPATYRVLYFIGWKPDPSQKSPAKRGSANVSFKDIDKILSTKK
;
A
#
# COMPACT_ATOMS: atom_id res chain seq x y z
N MET A 1 0.14 -4.47 -7.80
CA MET A 1 -0.18 -3.03 -7.93
C MET A 1 0.33 -2.32 -6.69
N PHE A 2 0.80 -1.08 -6.76
CA PHE A 2 1.20 -0.36 -5.55
C PHE A 2 -0.01 0.05 -4.70
N ALA A 3 0.11 -0.12 -3.40
CA ALA A 3 -0.94 0.12 -2.42
C ALA A 3 -0.67 1.38 -1.60
N SER A 4 -1.65 1.76 -0.78
CA SER A 4 -1.50 2.83 0.21
C SER A 4 -0.20 2.67 1.03
N ASP A 5 0.37 3.82 1.40
CA ASP A 5 1.66 3.99 2.08
C ASP A 5 2.93 3.59 1.30
N THR A 6 2.81 3.24 0.02
CA THR A 6 3.98 3.21 -0.86
C THR A 6 4.68 4.58 -0.86
N LEU A 7 5.98 4.59 -0.62
CA LEU A 7 6.86 5.76 -0.57
C LEU A 7 6.40 6.84 0.42
N TYR A 8 5.76 6.46 1.53
CA TYR A 8 5.26 7.43 2.50
C TYR A 8 6.41 8.32 3.04
N GLN A 9 7.62 7.79 3.19
CA GLN A 9 8.78 8.55 3.66
C GLN A 9 9.12 9.71 2.70
N LEU A 10 9.16 9.43 1.40
CA LEU A 10 9.39 10.45 0.36
C LEU A 10 8.24 11.45 0.32
N ARG A 11 6.99 10.97 0.42
CA ARG A 11 5.77 11.81 0.45
C ARG A 11 5.85 12.85 1.54
N VAL A 12 6.07 12.41 2.77
CA VAL A 12 6.07 13.25 3.97
C VAL A 12 7.24 14.22 3.92
N SER A 13 8.43 13.77 3.50
CA SER A 13 9.61 14.63 3.40
C SER A 13 9.42 15.77 2.39
N LEU A 14 8.81 15.50 1.22
CA LEU A 14 8.49 16.53 0.23
C LEU A 14 7.41 17.49 0.73
N GLN A 15 6.35 16.97 1.37
CA GLN A 15 5.27 17.79 1.90
C GLN A 15 5.76 18.76 2.99
N LEU A 16 6.64 18.30 3.88
CA LEU A 16 7.23 19.14 4.92
C LEU A 16 8.16 20.19 4.32
N ALA A 17 9.01 19.80 3.37
CA ALA A 17 9.94 20.73 2.72
C ALA A 17 9.21 21.84 1.96
N GLU A 18 8.16 21.51 1.22
CA GLU A 18 7.35 22.50 0.52
C GLU A 18 6.58 23.40 1.49
N SER A 19 6.01 22.82 2.55
CA SER A 19 5.30 23.59 3.57
C SER A 19 6.21 24.64 4.22
N GLU A 20 7.45 24.26 4.53
CA GLU A 20 8.45 25.18 5.12
C GLU A 20 8.93 26.25 4.12
N ARG A 21 9.18 25.88 2.86
CA ARG A 21 9.84 26.76 1.88
C ARG A 21 8.89 27.59 1.03
N GLU A 22 7.70 27.06 0.76
CA GLU A 22 6.76 27.62 -0.22
C GLU A 22 5.42 28.02 0.42
N GLY A 23 5.20 27.70 1.70
CA GLY A 23 3.97 28.05 2.44
C GLY A 23 2.76 27.20 2.03
N GLY A 24 2.98 26.06 1.39
CA GLY A 24 1.97 25.10 0.94
C GLY A 24 2.63 23.82 0.45
N PHE A 25 1.86 22.85 0.00
CA PHE A 25 2.40 21.62 -0.60
C PHE A 25 1.64 21.23 -1.86
N SER A 26 2.33 20.52 -2.75
CA SER A 26 1.76 19.93 -3.96
C SER A 26 1.70 18.41 -3.82
N ALA A 27 0.73 17.79 -4.48
CA ALA A 27 0.66 16.34 -4.56
C ALA A 27 1.75 15.84 -5.52
N HIS A 28 2.93 15.49 -4.99
CA HIS A 28 4.06 14.93 -5.76
C HIS A 28 3.98 13.42 -5.98
N ILE A 29 3.23 12.73 -5.15
CA ILE A 29 3.05 11.28 -5.22
C ILE A 29 1.58 11.03 -5.52
N SER A 30 1.33 10.19 -6.51
CA SER A 30 -0.03 9.80 -6.92
C SER A 30 -0.78 9.17 -5.74
N PRO A 31 -2.10 9.41 -5.60
CA PRO A 31 -2.89 8.69 -4.62
C PRO A 31 -2.87 7.19 -4.95
N PHE A 32 -2.60 6.38 -3.93
CA PHE A 32 -2.69 4.93 -4.05
C PHE A 32 -4.06 4.45 -3.57
N VAL A 33 -4.41 3.25 -4.01
CA VAL A 33 -5.66 2.59 -3.62
C VAL A 33 -5.48 1.85 -2.30
N GLU A 34 -6.55 1.82 -1.51
CA GLU A 34 -6.59 1.02 -0.29
C GLU A 34 -7.08 -0.41 -0.62
N PRO A 35 -6.60 -1.45 0.07
CA PRO A 35 -7.04 -2.82 -0.17
C PRO A 35 -8.57 -3.02 -0.14
N PRO A 36 -9.32 -2.42 0.81
CA PRO A 36 -10.77 -2.54 0.84
C PRO A 36 -11.46 -2.01 -0.42
N ASP A 37 -10.92 -0.97 -1.07
CA ASP A 37 -11.49 -0.39 -2.28
C ASP A 37 -11.46 -1.41 -3.43
N ILE A 38 -10.34 -2.13 -3.59
CA ILE A 38 -10.24 -3.21 -4.59
C ILE A 38 -11.20 -4.35 -4.27
N GLY A 39 -11.31 -4.73 -3.01
CA GLY A 39 -12.27 -5.75 -2.58
C GLY A 39 -13.71 -5.36 -2.92
N GLY A 40 -14.09 -4.12 -2.62
CA GLY A 40 -15.41 -3.57 -2.92
C GLY A 40 -15.69 -3.49 -4.43
N VAL A 41 -14.70 -3.06 -5.22
CA VAL A 41 -14.81 -3.03 -6.69
C VAL A 41 -15.03 -4.45 -7.21
N LEU A 42 -14.16 -5.42 -6.85
CA LEU A 42 -14.26 -6.80 -7.32
C LEU A 42 -15.62 -7.45 -6.98
N GLN A 43 -16.12 -7.23 -5.76
CA GLN A 43 -17.45 -7.71 -5.36
C GLN A 43 -18.56 -7.07 -6.19
N ARG A 44 -18.46 -5.77 -6.49
CA ARG A 44 -19.46 -5.05 -7.30
C ARG A 44 -19.51 -5.53 -8.75
N ILE A 45 -18.39 -5.98 -9.32
CA ILE A 45 -18.33 -6.60 -10.65
C ILE A 45 -18.74 -8.09 -10.66
N GLY A 46 -19.11 -8.65 -9.50
CA GLY A 46 -19.69 -9.99 -9.40
C GLY A 46 -18.69 -11.11 -9.08
N TYR A 47 -17.48 -10.79 -8.62
CA TYR A 47 -16.57 -11.78 -8.04
C TYR A 47 -16.97 -12.07 -6.59
N ASN A 48 -17.02 -13.35 -6.20
CA ASN A 48 -17.56 -13.76 -4.89
C ASN A 48 -16.50 -14.27 -3.90
N ILE A 49 -15.36 -14.76 -4.41
CA ILE A 49 -14.20 -15.16 -3.59
C ILE A 49 -13.06 -14.23 -3.99
N VAL A 50 -12.86 -13.18 -3.19
CA VAL A 50 -11.79 -12.21 -3.38
C VAL A 50 -10.75 -12.43 -2.29
N THR A 51 -9.53 -12.74 -2.71
CA THR A 51 -8.36 -12.79 -1.84
C THR A 51 -7.50 -11.58 -2.14
N LEU A 52 -7.16 -10.82 -1.10
CA LEU A 52 -6.25 -9.68 -1.16
C LEU A 52 -5.04 -10.05 -0.31
N ASP A 53 -3.85 -9.82 -0.85
CA ASP A 53 -2.59 -10.05 -0.17
C ASP A 53 -1.68 -8.83 -0.33
N LEU A 54 -0.93 -8.50 0.70
CA LEU A 54 -0.21 -7.23 0.81
C LEU A 54 1.22 -7.51 1.28
N ASP A 55 2.16 -7.30 0.37
CA ASP A 55 3.58 -7.42 0.69
C ASP A 55 4.22 -6.05 0.86
N GLU A 56 5.03 -5.93 1.90
CA GLU A 56 5.82 -4.74 2.18
C GLU A 56 7.29 -5.02 1.88
N ILE A 57 7.88 -4.21 1.00
CA ILE A 57 9.26 -4.32 0.57
C ILE A 57 9.99 -3.06 0.99
N HIS A 58 11.05 -3.22 1.77
CA HIS A 58 11.95 -2.13 2.14
C HIS A 58 13.21 -2.19 1.29
N ILE A 59 13.55 -1.07 0.66
CA ILE A 59 14.76 -0.92 -0.13
C ILE A 59 15.49 0.31 0.38
N ASP A 60 16.76 0.14 0.73
CA ASP A 60 17.60 1.23 1.18
C ASP A 60 18.33 1.88 0.00
N TYR A 61 18.25 3.21 -0.07
CA TYR A 61 18.89 4.04 -1.09
C TYR A 61 19.99 4.90 -0.49
N PRO A 62 21.06 5.23 -1.25
CA PRO A 62 22.11 6.14 -0.77
C PRO A 62 21.58 7.54 -0.43
N SER A 63 20.69 8.09 -1.26
CA SER A 63 20.00 9.35 -1.00
C SER A 63 18.66 9.42 -1.74
N MET A 64 17.89 10.49 -1.49
CA MET A 64 16.61 10.77 -2.13
C MET A 64 16.79 10.97 -3.63
N PHE A 65 17.95 11.45 -4.07
CA PHE A 65 18.22 11.71 -5.49
C PHE A 65 18.33 10.41 -6.29
N GLU A 66 19.03 9.40 -5.78
CA GLU A 66 19.08 8.06 -6.42
C GLU A 66 17.70 7.41 -6.42
N LEU A 67 16.95 7.51 -5.32
CA LEU A 67 15.58 7.03 -5.25
C LEU A 67 14.70 7.69 -6.33
N MET A 68 14.71 9.02 -6.43
CA MET A 68 13.93 9.75 -7.43
C MET A 68 14.36 9.43 -8.87
N PHE A 69 15.65 9.18 -9.09
CA PHE A 69 16.17 8.77 -10.38
C PHE A 69 15.64 7.40 -10.79
N ASP A 70 15.66 6.43 -9.86
CA ASP A 70 15.11 5.09 -10.09
C ASP A 70 13.61 5.12 -10.34
N LEU A 71 12.84 5.88 -9.55
CA LEU A 71 11.40 6.04 -9.77
C LEU A 71 11.08 6.61 -11.16
N LYS A 72 11.90 7.57 -11.62
CA LYS A 72 11.78 8.11 -12.98
C LYS A 72 12.08 7.05 -14.04
N GLY A 73 13.09 6.20 -13.80
CA GLY A 73 13.44 5.07 -14.67
C GLY A 73 12.36 3.98 -14.72
N MET A 74 11.66 3.75 -13.60
CA MET A 74 10.53 2.81 -13.50
C MET A 74 9.25 3.33 -14.18
N GLY A 75 9.21 4.61 -14.54
CA GLY A 75 8.00 5.25 -15.09
C GLY A 75 6.98 5.65 -14.02
N GLU A 76 7.33 5.57 -12.74
CA GLU A 76 6.49 5.94 -11.57
C GLU A 76 6.44 7.47 -11.38
N ASN A 77 6.21 8.18 -12.49
CA ASN A 77 6.01 9.62 -12.46
C ASN A 77 4.58 9.93 -12.02
N ASN A 78 4.42 11.02 -11.28
CA ASN A 78 3.12 11.47 -10.79
C ASN A 78 2.14 11.78 -11.93
N CYS A 79 0.96 11.17 -11.93
CA CYS A 79 -0.07 11.38 -12.96
C CYS A 79 -1.24 12.27 -12.50
N SER A 80 -1.10 12.95 -11.36
CA SER A 80 -2.15 13.82 -10.82
C SER A 80 -2.41 15.04 -11.70
N TRP A 81 -3.69 15.40 -11.89
CA TRP A 81 -4.08 16.54 -12.74
C TRP A 81 -3.59 17.88 -12.18
N ASN A 82 -3.70 18.06 -10.86
CA ASN A 82 -3.29 19.27 -10.16
C ASN A 82 -1.89 19.13 -9.56
N ARG A 83 -0.92 18.67 -10.36
CA ARG A 83 0.48 18.53 -9.93
C ARG A 83 1.30 19.75 -10.32
N ASN A 84 2.24 20.14 -9.45
CA ASN A 84 3.33 21.00 -9.87
C ASN A 84 4.23 20.27 -10.87
N LEU A 85 4.50 20.90 -12.00
CA LEU A 85 5.37 20.33 -13.05
C LEU A 85 6.85 20.49 -12.73
N THR A 86 7.19 21.36 -11.80
CA THR A 86 8.56 21.71 -11.43
C THR A 86 8.75 21.58 -9.92
N LEU A 87 9.87 20.99 -9.53
CA LEU A 87 10.36 20.96 -8.15
C LEU A 87 11.53 21.94 -8.05
N LYS A 88 11.43 22.90 -7.12
CA LYS A 88 12.50 23.86 -6.87
C LYS A 88 13.70 23.15 -6.25
N ARG A 89 14.90 23.58 -6.62
CA ARG A 89 16.16 23.01 -6.11
C ARG A 89 16.28 23.15 -4.59
N GLU A 90 15.87 24.29 -4.04
CA GLU A 90 15.90 24.54 -2.59
C GLU A 90 14.99 23.56 -1.83
N THR A 91 13.77 23.33 -2.34
CA THR A 91 12.82 22.36 -1.80
C THR A 91 13.37 20.94 -1.83
N LEU A 92 14.04 20.54 -2.92
CA LEU A 92 14.68 19.22 -3.00
C LEU A 92 15.80 19.04 -1.98
N LEU A 93 16.63 20.06 -1.77
CA LEU A 93 17.71 20.01 -0.77
C LEU A 93 17.14 19.95 0.65
N ALA A 94 16.08 20.71 0.94
CA ALA A 94 15.38 20.65 2.22
C ALA A 94 14.72 19.28 2.44
N ALA A 95 14.05 18.74 1.42
CA ALA A 95 13.41 17.42 1.48
C ALA A 95 14.42 16.30 1.73
N GLN A 96 15.59 16.32 1.08
CA GLN A 96 16.68 15.37 1.36
C GLN A 96 17.11 15.44 2.84
N ALA A 97 17.32 16.64 3.37
CA ALA A 97 17.73 16.82 4.76
C ALA A 97 16.66 16.33 5.74
N ILE A 98 15.38 16.62 5.46
CA ILE A 98 14.24 16.16 6.27
C ILE A 98 14.14 14.63 6.22
N TYR A 99 14.25 14.03 5.04
CA TYR A 99 14.20 12.58 4.84
C TYR A 99 15.31 11.90 5.66
N GLN A 100 16.55 12.38 5.52
CA GLN A 100 17.69 11.84 6.27
C GLN A 100 17.49 11.94 7.78
N ASN A 101 16.97 13.06 8.28
CA ASN A 101 16.79 13.26 9.72
C ASN A 101 15.65 12.42 10.31
N MET A 102 14.54 12.25 9.58
CA MET A 102 13.38 11.53 10.09
C MET A 102 13.48 10.01 9.91
N TYR A 103 14.05 9.57 8.81
CA TYR A 103 14.03 8.16 8.40
C TYR A 103 15.42 7.58 8.09
N GLY A 104 16.48 8.39 8.08
CA GLY A 104 17.82 7.93 7.73
C GLY A 104 18.30 6.80 8.64
N ASN A 105 18.87 5.77 8.02
CA ASN A 105 19.50 4.67 8.72
C ASN A 105 20.85 5.10 9.31
N LYS A 106 21.38 4.30 10.25
CA LYS A 106 22.68 4.56 10.90
C LYS A 106 23.83 4.65 9.90
N ASP A 107 23.71 3.94 8.78
CA ASP A 107 24.73 3.87 7.73
C ASP A 107 24.65 5.06 6.75
N GLY A 108 23.70 5.98 6.96
CA GLY A 108 23.49 7.15 6.10
C GLY A 108 22.56 6.91 4.92
N SER A 109 22.11 5.67 4.66
CA SER A 109 21.08 5.37 3.66
C SER A 109 19.69 5.84 4.09
N ILE A 110 18.77 5.96 3.14
CA ILE A 110 17.36 6.24 3.38
C ILE A 110 16.49 5.04 2.99
N PRO A 111 15.52 4.64 3.82
CA PRO A 111 14.63 3.54 3.51
C PRO A 111 13.46 4.00 2.65
N ALA A 112 13.23 3.34 1.53
CA ALA A 112 12.04 3.46 0.70
C ALA A 112 11.14 2.24 0.89
N THR A 113 9.91 2.47 1.31
CA THR A 113 8.93 1.38 1.52
C THR A 113 7.98 1.28 0.35
N TYR A 114 7.88 0.09 -0.24
CA TYR A 114 6.96 -0.22 -1.33
C TYR A 114 5.94 -1.23 -0.84
N ARG A 115 4.66 -0.92 -1.00
CA ARG A 115 3.58 -1.86 -0.65
C ARG A 115 2.95 -2.39 -1.92
N VAL A 116 3.08 -3.68 -2.14
CA VAL A 116 2.56 -4.36 -3.32
C VAL A 116 1.30 -5.11 -2.94
N LEU A 117 0.16 -4.67 -3.46
CA LEU A 117 -1.11 -5.36 -3.36
C LEU A 117 -1.22 -6.38 -4.50
N TYR A 118 -1.43 -7.63 -4.10
CA TYR A 118 -1.85 -8.75 -4.93
C TYR A 118 -3.33 -9.02 -4.66
N PHE A 119 -4.07 -9.33 -5.72
CA PHE A 119 -5.48 -9.65 -5.58
C PHE A 119 -5.90 -10.67 -6.62
N ILE A 120 -6.74 -11.61 -6.20
CA ILE A 120 -7.32 -12.65 -7.04
C ILE A 120 -8.81 -12.72 -6.73
N GLY A 121 -9.63 -12.66 -7.78
CA GLY A 121 -11.08 -12.81 -7.69
C GLY A 121 -11.55 -14.01 -8.50
N TRP A 122 -12.41 -14.85 -7.92
CA TRP A 122 -13.06 -15.94 -8.63
C TRP A 122 -14.49 -15.57 -9.01
N LYS A 123 -14.88 -15.95 -10.23
CA LYS A 123 -16.27 -15.86 -10.67
C LYS A 123 -17.10 -16.90 -9.88
N PRO A 124 -18.36 -16.61 -9.55
CA PRO A 124 -19.25 -17.60 -8.97
C PRO A 124 -19.38 -18.82 -9.89
N ASP A 125 -19.22 -20.00 -9.29
CA ASP A 125 -19.41 -21.28 -9.96
C ASP A 125 -20.39 -22.14 -9.13
N PRO A 126 -21.34 -22.88 -9.76
CA PRO A 126 -22.29 -23.72 -9.05
C PRO A 126 -21.65 -24.80 -8.16
N SER A 127 -20.41 -25.21 -8.42
CA SER A 127 -19.67 -26.16 -7.58
C SER A 127 -19.17 -25.56 -6.27
N GLN A 128 -19.20 -24.24 -6.12
CA GLN A 128 -18.78 -23.57 -4.90
C GLN A 128 -19.76 -23.85 -3.76
N LYS A 129 -19.20 -24.22 -2.60
CA LYS A 129 -20.00 -24.48 -1.40
C LYS A 129 -20.70 -23.20 -0.97
N SER A 130 -22.02 -23.24 -0.99
CA SER A 130 -22.84 -22.17 -0.42
C SER A 130 -22.77 -22.22 1.11
N PRO A 131 -22.84 -21.07 1.81
CA PRO A 131 -22.99 -21.03 3.25
C PRO A 131 -24.19 -21.88 3.69
N ALA A 132 -24.03 -22.61 4.80
CA ALA A 132 -25.13 -23.39 5.36
C ALA A 132 -26.28 -22.47 5.80
N LYS A 133 -27.52 -22.96 5.71
CA LYS A 133 -28.69 -22.17 6.11
C LYS A 133 -28.58 -21.78 7.58
N ARG A 134 -28.90 -20.53 7.92
CA ARG A 134 -28.89 -20.07 9.31
C ARG A 134 -29.76 -20.99 10.17
N GLY A 135 -29.21 -21.49 11.27
CA GLY A 135 -29.88 -22.45 12.17
C GLY A 135 -29.69 -23.92 11.82
N SER A 136 -28.92 -24.27 10.78
CA SER A 136 -28.61 -25.67 10.42
C SER A 136 -27.47 -26.27 11.26
N ALA A 137 -27.24 -25.77 12.48
CA ALA A 137 -26.21 -26.28 13.37
C ALA A 137 -26.70 -27.57 14.02
N ASN A 138 -26.12 -28.71 13.63
CA ASN A 138 -26.51 -30.02 14.18
C ASN A 138 -25.81 -30.35 15.51
N VAL A 139 -24.81 -29.56 15.91
CA VAL A 139 -23.97 -29.81 17.08
C VAL A 139 -23.76 -28.51 17.86
N SER A 140 -23.84 -28.63 19.18
CA SER A 140 -23.56 -27.53 20.11
C SER A 140 -22.05 -27.34 20.25
N PHE A 141 -21.60 -26.08 20.31
CA PHE A 141 -20.20 -25.74 20.57
C PHE A 141 -19.68 -26.32 21.89
N LYS A 142 -20.55 -26.61 22.86
CA LYS A 142 -20.17 -27.24 24.14
C LYS A 142 -19.65 -28.67 24.00
N ASP A 143 -19.99 -29.37 22.91
CA ASP A 143 -19.59 -30.76 22.69
C ASP A 143 -18.39 -30.90 21.72
N ILE A 144 -17.66 -29.81 21.47
CA ILE A 144 -16.50 -29.78 20.56
C ILE A 144 -15.43 -30.82 20.95
N ASP A 145 -15.17 -31.00 22.24
CA ASP A 145 -14.16 -31.94 22.73
C ASP A 145 -14.44 -33.39 22.27
N LYS A 146 -15.73 -33.78 22.22
CA LYS A 146 -16.17 -35.11 21.76
C LYS A 146 -16.01 -35.27 20.24
N ILE A 147 -16.15 -34.19 19.48
CA ILE A 147 -16.03 -34.20 18.02
C ILE A 147 -14.57 -34.33 17.60
N LEU A 148 -13.66 -33.64 18.31
CA LEU A 148 -12.22 -33.69 18.04
C LEU A 148 -11.60 -35.02 18.48
N SER A 149 -12.09 -35.63 19.57
CA SER A 149 -11.60 -36.93 20.04
C SER A 149 -11.97 -38.11 19.13
N THR A 150 -13.05 -37.98 18.35
CA THR A 150 -13.59 -39.06 17.49
C THR A 150 -12.87 -39.17 16.14
N LYS A 151 -11.94 -38.25 15.84
CA LYS A 151 -11.21 -38.20 14.55
C LYS A 151 -9.78 -38.76 14.59
N LYS A 152 -9.43 -39.55 15.60
CA LYS A 152 -8.16 -40.30 15.66
C LYS A 152 -8.33 -41.73 15.17
#